data_AF-A0A7S2BJ68-F1
#
_entry.id   AF-A0A7S2BJ68-F1
#
_cell.length_a   1.000
_cell.length_b   1.000
_cell.length_c   1.000
_cell.angle_alpha   90.00
_cell.angle_beta   90.00
_cell.angle_gamma   90.00
#
_symmetry.space_group_name_H-M   'P 1'
#
loop_
_entity.id
_entity.type
_entity.pdbx_description
1 polymer ?
#
loop_
_entity_poly.entity_id
_entity_poly.type
_entity_poly.pdbx_seq_one_letter_code
_entity_poly.pdbx_strand_id
1 'polypeptide(L)'
;PNVRHVILHNHDVGETTRCRGEETDELMKLLLGGPFPRPLLHRVRQLAGNDVCMDCQKFDPDSASVTHGTLICRQCAGRHRSLGGNVSFVKSVTMDAWEINHVIAMLLGGNGQLQV
;
A
#
# COMPACT_ATOMS: atom_id res chain seq x y z
N PRO A 1 -28.08 46.45 -27.79
CA PRO A 1 -26.97 45.50 -27.49
C PRO A 1 -27.19 44.86 -26.10
N ASN A 2 -27.92 43.75 -26.10
CA ASN A 2 -28.30 42.99 -24.92
C ASN A 2 -27.08 42.23 -24.36
N VAL A 3 -26.66 42.58 -23.14
CA VAL A 3 -25.63 41.83 -22.41
C VAL A 3 -26.34 40.76 -21.60
N ARG A 4 -26.30 39.51 -22.07
CA ARG A 4 -26.77 38.36 -21.30
C ARG A 4 -25.84 38.18 -20.10
N HIS A 5 -26.38 38.31 -18.89
CA HIS A 5 -25.71 37.86 -17.68
C HIS A 5 -25.51 36.34 -17.77
N VAL A 6 -24.26 35.90 -17.84
CA VAL A 6 -23.91 34.50 -17.57
C VAL A 6 -23.79 34.38 -16.06
N ILE A 7 -24.79 33.75 -15.44
CA ILE A 7 -24.69 33.30 -14.05
C ILE A 7 -23.70 32.13 -14.07
N LEU A 8 -22.46 32.38 -13.65
CA LEU A 8 -21.53 31.30 -13.34
C LEU A 8 -22.03 30.63 -12.05
N HIS A 9 -22.55 29.41 -12.19
CA HIS A 9 -22.74 28.54 -11.04
C HIS A 9 -21.35 28.21 -10.48
N ASN A 10 -21.02 28.83 -9.35
CA ASN A 10 -19.89 28.40 -8.52
C ASN A 10 -20.23 27.02 -7.95
N HIS A 11 -19.82 25.97 -8.65
CA HIS A 11 -19.56 24.67 -8.06
C HIS A 11 -18.07 24.40 -8.24
N ASP A 12 -17.46 23.84 -7.21
CA ASP A 12 -16.03 23.52 -7.09
C ASP A 12 -15.18 24.61 -6.45
N VAL A 13 -15.65 25.08 -5.29
CA VAL A 13 -14.76 25.54 -4.23
C VAL A 13 -14.39 24.33 -3.38
N GLY A 14 -13.21 23.78 -3.60
CA GLY A 14 -12.51 23.03 -2.56
C GLY A 14 -11.83 21.74 -3.01
N GLU A 15 -10.63 21.82 -3.60
CA GLU A 15 -9.53 20.90 -3.22
C GLU A 15 -8.15 21.42 -3.65
N THR A 16 -7.79 22.62 -3.20
CA THR A 16 -6.40 23.09 -3.28
C THR A 16 -5.97 23.65 -1.94
N THR A 17 -5.82 22.80 -0.92
CA THR A 17 -5.09 23.14 0.32
C THR A 17 -4.84 21.90 1.20
N ARG A 18 -3.59 21.43 1.28
CA ARG A 18 -2.78 21.22 2.53
C ARG A 18 -1.70 20.10 2.42
N CYS A 19 -0.80 20.19 1.45
CA CYS A 19 0.25 19.17 1.22
C CYS A 19 1.51 19.28 2.14
N ARG A 20 1.39 19.64 3.42
CA ARG A 20 2.59 19.78 4.28
C ARG A 20 2.49 19.16 5.70
N GLY A 21 1.36 18.54 6.04
CA GLY A 21 1.15 17.88 7.34
C GLY A 21 0.82 16.38 7.27
N GLU A 22 0.31 15.89 6.14
CA GLU A 22 -0.13 14.49 6.03
C GLU A 22 1.05 13.50 5.90
N GLU A 23 2.15 13.91 5.26
CA GLU A 23 3.34 13.06 5.12
C GLU A 23 4.06 12.83 6.45
N THR A 24 4.13 13.85 7.30
CA THR A 24 4.73 13.72 8.64
C THR A 24 3.89 12.82 9.54
N ASP A 25 2.56 12.88 9.43
CA ASP A 25 1.65 12.09 10.25
C ASP A 25 1.73 10.60 9.93
N GLU A 26 1.86 10.22 8.65
CA GLU A 26 1.99 8.83 8.25
C GLU A 26 3.32 8.20 8.71
N LEU A 27 4.43 8.96 8.65
CA LEU A 27 5.72 8.49 9.16
C LEU A 27 5.70 8.38 10.69
N MET A 28 5.05 9.32 11.39
CA MET A 28 4.89 9.26 12.84
C MET A 28 4.00 8.10 13.27
N LYS A 29 2.91 7.80 12.53
CA LYS A 29 2.10 6.59 12.76
C LYS A 29 2.94 5.33 12.61
N LEU A 30 3.80 5.25 11.61
CA LEU A 30 4.69 4.10 11.44
C LEU A 30 5.64 3.94 12.63
N LEU A 31 6.26 5.03 13.11
CA LEU A 31 7.13 5.01 14.29
C LEU A 31 6.41 4.56 15.58
N LEU A 32 5.08 4.73 15.63
CA LEU A 32 4.24 4.30 16.74
C LEU A 32 3.61 2.91 16.53
N GLY A 33 4.06 2.14 15.54
CA GLY A 33 3.53 0.80 15.24
C GLY A 33 2.16 0.82 14.54
N GLY A 34 1.91 1.83 13.72
CA GLY A 34 0.71 1.94 12.89
C GLY A 34 0.71 1.00 11.69
N PRO A 35 -0.38 1.02 10.89
CA PRO A 35 -0.50 0.21 9.67
C PRO A 35 0.50 0.67 8.59
N PHE A 36 0.57 -0.06 7.48
CA PHE A 36 1.42 0.31 6.36
C PHE A 36 1.03 1.73 5.86
N PRO A 37 1.99 2.68 5.74
CA PRO A 37 1.69 4.06 5.31
C PRO A 37 1.03 4.08 3.94
N ARG A 38 -0.14 4.74 3.82
CA ARG A 38 -0.93 4.70 2.58
C ARG A 38 -0.18 5.17 1.33
N PRO A 39 0.60 6.28 1.36
CA PRO A 39 1.35 6.73 0.18
C PRO A 39 2.37 5.69 -0.29
N LEU A 40 3.04 5.01 0.66
CA LEU A 40 4.03 3.99 0.34
C LEU A 40 3.37 2.69 -0.13
N LEU A 41 2.20 2.34 0.42
CA LEU A 41 1.44 1.18 -0.05
C LEU A 41 1.04 1.36 -1.53
N HIS A 42 0.60 2.56 -1.90
CA HIS A 42 0.30 2.88 -3.29
C HIS A 42 1.52 2.65 -4.19
N ARG A 43 2.72 3.03 -3.75
CA ARG A 43 3.97 2.75 -4.48
C ARG A 43 4.28 1.26 -4.58
N VAL A 44 4.16 0.50 -3.49
CA VAL A 44 4.35 -0.96 -3.50
C VAL A 44 3.39 -1.62 -4.49
N ARG A 45 2.11 -1.23 -4.50
CA ARG A 45 1.11 -1.78 -5.45
C ARG A 45 1.39 -1.45 -6.91
N GLN A 46 2.18 -0.42 -7.21
CA GLN A 46 2.60 -0.05 -8.57
C GLN A 46 3.83 -0.85 -9.06
N LEU A 47 4.52 -1.59 -8.19
CA LEU A 47 5.62 -2.43 -8.62
C LEU A 47 5.11 -3.55 -9.54
N ALA A 48 5.92 -3.95 -10.51
CA ALA A 48 5.54 -4.98 -11.48
C ALA A 48 5.12 -6.29 -10.76
N GLY A 49 4.01 -6.88 -11.21
CA GLY A 49 3.46 -8.14 -10.68
C GLY A 49 2.73 -8.05 -9.34
N ASN A 50 2.70 -6.87 -8.70
CA ASN A 50 2.03 -6.68 -7.40
C ASN A 50 0.50 -6.51 -7.51
N ASP A 51 -0.04 -6.47 -8.72
CA ASP A 51 -1.48 -6.48 -9.01
C ASP A 51 -2.13 -7.85 -8.72
N VAL A 52 -1.31 -8.90 -8.66
CA VAL A 52 -1.74 -10.27 -8.41
C VAL A 52 -0.94 -10.93 -7.28
N CYS A 53 -1.54 -11.92 -6.64
CA CYS A 53 -0.89 -12.73 -5.62
C CYS A 53 0.30 -13.50 -6.20
N MET A 54 1.45 -13.43 -5.54
CA MET A 54 2.67 -14.15 -5.95
C MET A 54 2.43 -15.65 -6.16
N ASP A 55 1.67 -16.31 -5.29
CA ASP A 55 1.47 -17.76 -5.32
C ASP A 55 0.38 -18.24 -6.29
N CYS A 56 -0.75 -17.52 -6.36
CA CYS A 56 -1.98 -18.04 -6.98
C CYS A 56 -2.60 -17.10 -8.00
N GLN A 57 -1.94 -15.97 -8.30
CA GLN A 57 -2.34 -15.01 -9.31
C GLN A 57 -3.72 -14.36 -9.09
N LYS A 58 -4.29 -14.50 -7.88
CA LYS A 58 -5.52 -13.80 -7.49
C LYS A 58 -5.25 -12.30 -7.39
N PHE A 59 -6.11 -11.49 -8.01
CA PHE A 59 -6.05 -10.03 -7.96
C PHE A 59 -6.11 -9.46 -6.55
N ASP A 60 -5.56 -8.25 -6.42
CA ASP A 60 -5.62 -7.42 -5.21
C ASP A 60 -5.17 -8.15 -3.93
N PRO A 61 -3.91 -8.62 -3.87
CA PRO A 61 -3.38 -9.20 -2.65
C PRO A 61 -3.44 -8.18 -1.49
N ASP A 62 -3.97 -8.63 -0.35
CA ASP A 62 -4.20 -7.82 0.86
C ASP A 62 -3.18 -8.10 1.99
N SER A 63 -2.29 -9.06 1.76
CA SER A 63 -1.26 -9.49 2.69
C SER A 63 0.10 -9.45 2.02
N ALA A 64 1.16 -9.51 2.82
CA ALA A 64 2.53 -9.48 2.36
C ALA A 64 3.37 -10.57 3.04
N SER A 65 4.31 -11.16 2.30
CA SER A 65 5.45 -11.86 2.87
C SER A 65 6.62 -10.88 2.94
N VAL A 66 6.89 -10.36 4.13
CA VAL A 66 7.93 -9.35 4.36
C VAL A 66 9.32 -9.93 4.11
N THR A 67 9.53 -11.20 4.47
CA THR A 67 10.80 -11.93 4.21
C THR A 67 11.20 -11.89 2.74
N HIS A 68 10.23 -11.93 1.82
CA HIS A 68 10.47 -11.95 0.38
C HIS A 68 10.15 -10.63 -0.32
N GLY A 69 9.61 -9.64 0.40
CA GLY A 69 9.17 -8.39 -0.20
C GLY A 69 8.00 -8.55 -1.18
N THR A 70 7.13 -9.56 -1.01
CA THR A 70 6.06 -9.90 -1.98
C THR A 70 4.65 -9.69 -1.43
N LEU A 71 3.70 -9.41 -2.32
CA LEU A 71 2.28 -9.37 -2.00
C LEU A 71 1.62 -10.72 -2.30
N ILE A 72 0.84 -11.19 -1.32
CA ILE A 72 0.11 -12.46 -1.36
C ILE A 72 -1.34 -12.25 -0.91
N CYS A 73 -2.26 -13.05 -1.43
CA CYS A 73 -3.65 -12.98 -0.97
C CYS A 73 -3.82 -13.65 0.40
N ARG A 74 -4.86 -13.28 1.14
CA ARG A 74 -5.21 -13.84 2.46
C ARG A 74 -5.13 -15.37 2.59
N GLN A 75 -5.52 -16.10 1.55
CA GLN A 75 -5.49 -17.57 1.56
C GLN A 75 -4.05 -18.10 1.50
N CYS A 76 -3.21 -17.49 0.67
CA CYS A 76 -1.79 -17.83 0.55
C CYS A 76 -1.04 -17.43 1.82
N ALA A 77 -1.38 -16.27 2.39
CA ALA A 77 -0.90 -15.85 3.70
C ALA A 77 -1.15 -16.90 4.79
N GLY A 78 -2.31 -17.59 4.78
CA GLY A 78 -2.57 -18.71 5.68
C GLY A 78 -1.58 -19.87 5.51
N ARG A 79 -1.24 -20.23 4.27
CA ARG A 79 -0.23 -21.27 3.99
C ARG A 79 1.16 -20.83 4.44
N HIS A 80 1.57 -19.61 4.11
CA HIS A 80 2.84 -19.04 4.54
C HIS A 80 2.99 -19.01 6.07
N ARG A 81 1.91 -18.72 6.82
CA ARG A 81 1.93 -18.77 8.29
C ARG A 81 2.24 -20.17 8.84
N SER A 82 1.82 -21.23 8.15
CA SER A 82 2.13 -22.62 8.56
C SER A 82 3.61 -23.01 8.39
N LEU A 83 4.38 -22.26 7.57
CA LEU A 83 5.82 -22.48 7.38
C LEU A 83 6.66 -21.92 8.54
N GLY A 84 6.07 -21.05 9.38
CA GLY A 84 6.76 -20.36 10.46
C GLY A 84 7.40 -19.02 10.03
N GLY A 85 7.49 -18.08 10.99
CA GLY A 85 7.93 -16.70 10.72
C GLY A 85 9.37 -16.55 10.22
N ASN A 86 10.25 -17.50 10.57
CA ASN A 86 11.64 -17.51 10.08
C ASN A 86 11.74 -17.84 8.59
N VAL A 87 10.74 -18.52 8.04
CA VAL A 87 10.67 -18.88 6.62
C VAL A 87 9.87 -17.84 5.85
N SER A 88 8.69 -17.47 6.37
CA SER A 88 7.89 -16.40 5.78
C SER A 88 7.21 -15.58 6.86
N PHE A 89 7.72 -14.38 7.11
CA PHE A 89 7.09 -13.41 7.98
C PHE A 89 5.93 -12.72 7.27
N VAL A 90 4.71 -13.06 7.66
CA VAL A 90 3.47 -12.62 7.00
C VAL A 90 2.82 -11.47 7.75
N LYS A 91 2.43 -10.41 7.03
CA LYS A 91 1.67 -9.28 7.56
C LYS A 91 0.47 -8.91 6.70
N SER A 92 -0.65 -8.58 7.34
CA SER A 92 -1.75 -7.84 6.73
C SER A 92 -1.31 -6.40 6.46
N VAL A 93 -1.58 -5.91 5.26
CA VAL A 93 -1.21 -4.55 4.86
C VAL A 93 -1.99 -3.50 5.66
N THR A 94 -3.25 -3.78 5.99
CA THR A 94 -4.16 -2.80 6.60
C THR A 94 -4.38 -3.00 8.10
N MET A 95 -4.15 -4.21 8.63
CA MET A 95 -4.50 -4.55 10.02
C MET A 95 -3.31 -4.72 10.95
N ASP A 96 -2.12 -5.05 10.42
CA ASP A 96 -0.96 -5.29 11.28
C ASP A 96 -0.14 -4.01 11.47
N ALA A 97 0.54 -3.91 12.62
CA ALA A 97 1.54 -2.88 12.90
C ALA A 97 2.79 -3.09 12.03
N TRP A 98 3.28 -2.07 11.35
CA TRP A 98 4.48 -2.14 10.50
C TRP A 98 5.66 -1.42 11.15
N GLU A 99 6.87 -1.81 10.74
CA GLU A 99 8.11 -1.14 11.12
C GLU A 99 8.78 -0.63 9.84
N ILE A 100 9.67 0.35 9.98
CA ILE A 100 10.39 0.96 8.85
C ILE A 100 11.10 -0.10 8.00
N ASN A 101 11.79 -1.05 8.64
CA ASN A 101 12.52 -2.11 7.93
C ASN A 101 11.58 -3.01 7.12
N HIS A 102 10.38 -3.29 7.63
CA HIS A 102 9.37 -4.05 6.90
C HIS A 102 8.87 -3.28 5.66
N VAL A 103 8.65 -1.98 5.79
CA VAL A 103 8.23 -1.12 4.68
C VAL A 103 9.32 -1.03 3.61
N ILE A 104 10.59 -0.84 4.01
CA ILE A 104 11.74 -0.82 3.10
C ILE A 104 11.84 -2.14 2.34
N ALA A 105 11.71 -3.28 3.02
CA ALA A 105 11.75 -4.60 2.36
C ALA A 105 10.70 -4.72 1.25
N MET A 106 9.48 -4.21 1.48
CA MET A 106 8.43 -4.21 0.47
C MET A 106 8.69 -3.26 -0.71
N LEU A 107 9.34 -2.12 -0.46
CA LEU A 107 9.68 -1.16 -1.51
C LEU A 107 10.84 -1.64 -2.39
N LEU A 108 11.80 -2.37 -1.82
CA LEU A 108 12.94 -2.93 -2.54
C LEU A 108 12.61 -4.24 -3.27
N GLY A 109 11.58 -4.96 -2.82
CA GLY A 109 11.10 -6.20 -3.44
C GLY A 109 10.10 -5.98 -4.57
N GLY A 110 8.98 -6.68 -4.50
CA GLY A 110 7.95 -6.74 -5.54
C GLY A 110 7.90 -8.11 -6.22
N ASN A 111 6.68 -8.58 -6.51
CA ASN A 111 6.42 -9.91 -7.07
C ASN A 111 7.16 -10.12 -8.39
N GLY A 112 7.19 -9.11 -9.27
CA GLY A 112 7.88 -9.18 -10.56
C GLY A 112 9.40 -9.37 -10.47
N GLN A 113 10.03 -9.14 -9.30
CA GLN A 113 11.46 -9.44 -9.12
C GLN A 113 11.73 -10.92 -8.86
N LEU A 114 10.72 -11.67 -8.40
CA LEU A 114 10.83 -13.10 -8.08
C LEU A 114 10.09 -13.99 -9.07
N GLN A 115 9.28 -13.41 -9.95
CA GLN A 115 8.68 -14.11 -11.09
C GLN A 115 9.76 -14.36 -12.13
N VAL A 116 10.41 -15.54 -12.05
CA VAL A 116 11.31 -16.08 -13.08
C VAL A 116 10.54 -16.76 -14.21
#